data_AF-A0A258MLS9-F1
#
_entry.id   AF-A0A258MLS9-F1
#
_cell.length_a   1.000
_cell.length_b   1.000
_cell.length_c   1.000
_cell.angle_alpha   90.00
_cell.angle_beta   90.00
_cell.angle_gamma   90.00
#
_symmetry.space_group_name_H-M   'P 1'
#
loop_
_entity.id
_entity.type
_entity.pdbx_description
1 polymer ?
#
loop_
_entity_poly.entity_id
_entity_poly.type
_entity_poly.pdbx_seq_one_letter_code
_entity_poly.pdbx_strand_id
1 'polypeptide(L)'
;MSDMQSIQASISILKDVKDLVAPSNPWIPVIAAVLGALAGGMAPLIVKTLESSRDRKANQQAVAHQIYAEISAILEIVNQRKYLDELKRLRDVISINPTSSFYMVQISEAIDPLYKANIDKLPLLAPELQTKIVMFYRYLNALVEDIKPGGTFNTAGATCKGIDQFLVIADQAILIGNQIKVEIAKQFKIGDEYQ
;
A
#
# COMPACT_ATOMS: atom_id res chain seq x y z
N MET A 1 27.83 75.64 5.63
CA MET A 1 27.25 75.63 7.00
C MET A 1 25.97 74.80 7.12
N SER A 2 25.27 74.44 6.03
CA SER A 2 24.06 73.59 6.08
C SER A 2 24.32 72.10 6.36
N ASP A 3 25.48 71.56 5.95
CA ASP A 3 25.77 70.12 6.07
C ASP A 3 26.07 69.67 7.50
N MET A 4 26.59 70.56 8.36
CA MET A 4 26.87 70.22 9.76
C MET A 4 25.57 70.03 10.56
N GLN A 5 24.50 70.75 10.20
CA GLN A 5 23.20 70.68 10.88
C GLN A 5 22.41 69.43 10.48
N SER A 6 22.49 69.00 9.21
CA SER A 6 21.85 67.77 8.75
C SER A 6 22.51 66.51 9.36
N ILE A 7 23.83 66.53 9.54
CA ILE A 7 24.57 65.47 10.22
C ILE A 7 24.17 65.39 11.70
N GLN A 8 24.06 66.52 12.40
CA GLN A 8 23.64 66.53 13.81
C GLN A 8 22.19 66.05 14.00
N ALA A 9 21.27 66.43 13.11
CA ALA A 9 19.89 65.95 13.13
C ALA A 9 19.79 64.43 12.84
N SER A 10 20.62 63.93 11.94
CA SER A 10 20.69 62.48 11.66
C SER A 10 21.23 61.70 12.85
N ILE A 11 22.22 62.25 13.55
CA ILE A 11 22.79 61.65 14.77
C ILE A 11 21.79 61.64 15.92
N SER A 12 20.95 62.68 16.09
CA SER A 12 19.94 62.71 17.15
C SER A 12 18.84 61.68 16.91
N ILE A 13 18.37 61.54 15.66
CA ILE A 13 17.37 60.54 15.30
C ILE A 13 17.89 59.12 15.54
N LEU A 14 19.16 58.85 15.19
CA LEU A 14 19.78 57.54 15.44
C LEU A 14 19.94 57.24 16.94
N LYS A 15 20.14 58.27 17.77
CA LYS A 15 20.24 58.13 19.21
C LYS A 15 18.88 57.84 19.86
N ASP A 16 17.85 58.55 19.44
CA ASP A 16 16.48 58.33 19.94
C ASP A 16 15.94 56.95 19.53
N VAL A 17 16.24 56.49 18.30
CA VAL A 17 15.89 55.12 17.87
C VAL A 17 16.67 54.06 18.66
N LYS A 18 17.95 54.31 18.96
CA LYS A 18 18.77 53.40 19.77
C LYS A 18 18.24 53.31 21.21
N ASP A 19 17.77 54.41 21.78
CA ASP A 19 17.22 54.44 23.14
C ASP A 19 15.81 53.83 23.21
N LEU A 20 15.03 53.85 22.11
CA LEU A 20 13.77 53.12 21.98
C LEU A 20 13.95 51.60 21.79
N VAL A 21 15.08 51.18 21.24
CA VAL A 21 15.44 49.76 21.04
C VAL A 21 16.31 49.23 22.19
N ALA A 22 16.89 50.10 23.02
CA ALA A 22 17.64 49.72 24.20
C ALA A 22 16.69 49.11 25.23
N PRO A 23 16.81 47.80 25.53
CA PRO A 23 15.91 47.17 26.48
C PRO A 23 16.19 47.74 27.87
N SER A 24 15.18 48.37 28.49
CA SER A 24 15.25 48.90 29.86
C SER A 24 15.53 47.83 30.91
N ASN A 25 15.38 46.56 30.53
CA ASN A 25 15.73 45.40 31.35
C ASN A 25 16.62 44.42 30.55
N PRO A 26 17.89 44.20 30.97
CA PRO A 26 18.83 43.33 30.27
C PRO A 26 18.38 41.85 30.17
N TRP A 27 17.35 41.44 30.91
CA TRP A 27 16.78 40.10 30.82
C TRP A 27 15.79 39.90 29.66
N ILE A 28 15.23 40.98 29.08
CA ILE A 28 14.24 40.88 27.98
C ILE A 28 14.85 40.19 26.73
N PRO A 29 16.05 40.55 26.25
CA PRO A 29 16.69 39.86 25.13
C PRO A 29 17.00 38.39 25.43
N VAL A 30 17.37 38.09 26.68
CA VAL A 30 17.69 36.72 27.13
C VAL A 30 16.42 35.86 27.14
N ILE A 31 15.32 36.36 27.69
CA ILE A 31 14.03 35.68 27.71
C ILE A 31 13.50 35.48 26.28
N ALA A 32 13.63 36.49 25.41
CA ALA A 32 13.24 36.39 24.01
C ALA A 32 14.07 35.35 23.24
N ALA A 33 15.39 35.28 23.48
CA ALA A 33 16.26 34.27 22.89
C ALA A 33 15.92 32.85 23.36
N VAL A 34 15.64 32.67 24.67
CA VAL A 34 15.24 31.38 25.23
C VAL A 34 13.88 30.93 24.69
N LEU A 35 12.89 31.82 24.65
CA LEU A 35 11.57 31.52 24.08
C LEU A 35 11.64 31.25 22.57
N GLY A 36 12.44 32.01 21.83
CA GLY A 36 12.67 31.80 20.40
C GLY A 36 13.37 30.47 20.12
N ALA A 37 14.35 30.08 20.94
CA ALA A 37 15.02 28.78 20.83
C ALA A 37 14.10 27.60 21.18
N LEU A 38 13.24 27.74 22.19
CA LEU A 38 12.25 26.72 22.56
C LEU A 38 11.17 26.57 21.48
N ALA A 39 10.60 27.68 21.00
CA ALA A 39 9.60 27.64 19.93
C ALA A 39 10.18 27.15 18.60
N GLY A 40 11.37 27.64 18.23
CA GLY A 40 12.10 27.20 17.04
C GLY A 40 12.58 25.75 17.12
N GLY A 41 12.93 25.26 18.31
CA GLY A 41 13.35 23.87 18.54
C GLY A 41 12.18 22.87 18.57
N MET A 42 10.97 23.30 18.94
CA MET A 42 9.78 22.44 18.94
C MET A 42 9.03 22.42 17.60
N ALA A 43 9.15 23.46 16.78
CA ALA A 43 8.52 23.50 15.46
C ALA A 43 8.85 22.28 14.57
N PRO A 44 10.11 21.78 14.49
CA PRO A 44 10.44 20.56 13.75
C PRO A 44 9.75 19.30 14.28
N LEU A 45 9.54 19.19 15.59
CA LEU A 45 8.85 18.04 16.20
C LEU A 45 7.37 18.05 15.85
N ILE A 46 6.71 19.20 15.92
CA ILE A 46 5.29 19.35 15.57
C ILE A 46 5.07 19.08 14.09
N VAL A 47 5.89 19.67 13.21
CA VAL A 47 5.81 19.42 11.76
C VAL A 47 6.05 17.94 11.44
N LYS A 48 7.08 17.32 12.02
CA LYS A 48 7.38 15.89 11.83
C LYS A 48 6.23 14.98 12.28
N THR A 49 5.55 15.31 13.38
CA THR A 49 4.38 14.53 13.84
C THR A 49 3.17 14.66 12.91
N LEU A 50 2.92 15.85 12.35
CA LEU A 50 1.83 16.08 11.40
C LEU A 50 2.11 15.43 10.03
N GLU A 51 3.34 15.56 9.55
CA GLU A 51 3.79 15.00 8.27
C GLU A 51 3.78 13.47 8.30
N SER A 52 4.30 12.85 9.37
CA SER A 52 4.25 11.39 9.53
C SER A 52 2.85 10.79 9.52
N SER A 53 1.85 11.55 9.99
CA SER A 53 0.45 11.10 9.99
C SER A 53 -0.19 11.15 8.61
N ARG A 54 0.18 12.15 7.79
CA ARG A 54 -0.28 12.26 6.40
C ARG A 54 0.40 11.22 5.52
N ASP A 55 1.70 11.07 5.65
CA ASP A 55 2.47 10.06 4.92
C ASP A 55 1.97 8.66 5.22
N ARG A 56 1.62 8.38 6.49
CA ARG A 56 1.03 7.09 6.87
C ARG A 56 -0.30 6.83 6.17
N LYS A 57 -1.20 7.83 6.09
CA LYS A 57 -2.50 7.69 5.41
C LYS A 57 -2.33 7.50 3.90
N ALA A 58 -1.45 8.29 3.27
CA ALA A 58 -1.15 8.17 1.86
C ALA A 58 -0.54 6.80 1.52
N ASN A 59 0.41 6.33 2.34
CA ASN A 59 1.01 5.00 2.19
C ASN A 59 -0.01 3.88 2.39
N GLN A 60 -0.90 4.00 3.38
CA GLN A 60 -1.97 3.04 3.62
C GLN A 60 -2.92 2.95 2.42
N GLN A 61 -3.34 4.08 1.85
CA GLN A 61 -4.17 4.15 0.64
C GLN A 61 -3.46 3.54 -0.56
N ALA A 62 -2.19 3.90 -0.78
CA ALA A 62 -1.41 3.38 -1.89
C ALA A 62 -1.29 1.85 -1.85
N VAL A 63 -0.98 1.28 -0.68
CA VAL A 63 -0.90 -0.18 -0.49
C VAL A 63 -2.25 -0.83 -0.75
N ALA A 64 -3.34 -0.29 -0.18
CA ALA A 64 -4.68 -0.82 -0.38
C ALA A 64 -5.09 -0.82 -1.86
N HIS A 65 -4.83 0.27 -2.58
CA HIS A 65 -5.14 0.39 -4.01
C HIS A 65 -4.33 -0.58 -4.86
N GLN A 66 -3.03 -0.75 -4.57
CA GLN A 66 -2.17 -1.68 -5.32
C GLN A 66 -2.60 -3.14 -5.12
N ILE A 67 -2.91 -3.54 -3.88
CA ILE A 67 -3.44 -4.89 -3.60
C ILE A 67 -4.81 -5.09 -4.25
N TYR A 68 -5.70 -4.11 -4.17
CA TYR A 68 -7.02 -4.16 -4.82
C TYR A 68 -6.89 -4.36 -6.33
N ALA A 69 -6.02 -3.60 -6.98
CA ALA A 69 -5.79 -3.68 -8.42
C ALA A 69 -5.21 -5.04 -8.82
N GLU A 70 -4.22 -5.55 -8.09
CA GLU A 70 -3.62 -6.85 -8.38
C GLU A 70 -4.61 -8.01 -8.25
N ILE A 71 -5.32 -8.07 -7.12
CA ILE A 71 -6.34 -9.12 -6.89
C ILE A 71 -7.45 -9.02 -7.93
N SER A 72 -7.88 -7.81 -8.29
CA SER A 72 -8.88 -7.61 -9.33
C SER A 72 -8.42 -8.14 -10.69
N ALA A 73 -7.17 -7.84 -11.06
CA ALA A 73 -6.59 -8.33 -12.30
C ALA A 73 -6.47 -9.87 -12.30
N ILE A 74 -6.01 -10.47 -11.19
CA ILE A 74 -5.91 -11.93 -11.07
C ILE A 74 -7.28 -12.59 -11.25
N LEU A 75 -8.30 -12.13 -10.52
CA LEU A 75 -9.65 -12.70 -10.60
C LEU A 75 -10.25 -12.53 -12.00
N GLU A 76 -10.04 -11.38 -12.63
CA GLU A 76 -10.51 -11.11 -13.99
C GLU A 76 -9.83 -12.04 -15.01
N ILE A 77 -8.51 -12.22 -14.91
CA ILE A 77 -7.76 -13.13 -15.80
C ILE A 77 -8.23 -14.58 -15.62
N VAL A 78 -8.40 -15.04 -14.38
CA VAL A 78 -8.88 -16.40 -14.09
C VAL A 78 -10.26 -16.63 -14.70
N ASN A 79 -11.15 -15.64 -14.58
CA ASN A 79 -12.49 -15.70 -15.14
C ASN A 79 -12.47 -15.68 -16.68
N GLN A 80 -11.79 -14.71 -17.29
CA GLN A 80 -11.73 -14.56 -18.75
C GLN A 80 -11.11 -15.77 -19.45
N ARG A 81 -10.07 -16.36 -18.86
CA ARG A 81 -9.39 -17.54 -19.40
C ARG A 81 -10.13 -18.84 -19.11
N LYS A 82 -11.18 -18.81 -18.28
CA LYS A 82 -12.04 -19.96 -17.95
C LYS A 82 -11.26 -21.18 -17.44
N TYR A 83 -10.20 -20.95 -16.66
CA TYR A 83 -9.35 -22.02 -16.15
C TYR A 83 -10.11 -23.09 -15.36
N LEU A 84 -11.07 -22.67 -14.54
CA LEU A 84 -11.87 -23.61 -13.74
C LEU A 84 -12.84 -24.43 -14.60
N ASP A 85 -13.38 -23.86 -15.66
CA ASP A 85 -14.26 -24.59 -16.59
C ASP A 85 -13.46 -25.61 -17.40
N GLU A 86 -12.25 -25.26 -17.81
CA GLU A 86 -11.34 -26.19 -18.49
C GLU A 86 -10.98 -27.38 -17.60
N LEU A 87 -10.65 -27.12 -16.33
CA LEU A 87 -10.38 -28.17 -15.35
C LEU A 87 -11.60 -29.05 -15.06
N LYS A 88 -12.81 -28.48 -14.98
CA LYS A 88 -14.05 -29.26 -14.84
C LYS A 88 -14.25 -30.20 -16.03
N ARG A 89 -14.07 -29.70 -17.26
CA ARG A 89 -14.15 -30.53 -18.48
C ARG A 89 -13.09 -31.63 -18.48
N LEU A 90 -11.86 -31.30 -18.06
CA LEU A 90 -10.79 -32.28 -17.94
C LEU A 90 -11.17 -33.38 -16.94
N ARG A 91 -11.74 -33.01 -15.79
CA ARG A 91 -12.23 -33.97 -14.80
C ARG A 91 -13.29 -34.90 -15.39
N ASP A 92 -14.22 -34.37 -16.17
CA ASP A 92 -15.26 -35.18 -16.81
C ASP A 92 -14.67 -36.17 -17.83
N VAL A 93 -13.68 -35.74 -18.62
CA VAL A 93 -12.95 -36.62 -19.55
C VAL A 93 -12.23 -37.74 -18.80
N ILE A 94 -11.48 -37.42 -17.72
CA ILE A 94 -10.75 -38.41 -16.91
C ILE A 94 -11.73 -39.39 -16.23
N SER A 95 -12.92 -38.93 -15.83
CA SER A 95 -13.92 -39.79 -15.19
C SER A 95 -14.47 -40.88 -16.12
N ILE A 96 -14.51 -40.62 -17.43
CA ILE A 96 -14.98 -41.55 -18.46
C ILE A 96 -13.82 -42.40 -18.98
N ASN A 97 -12.65 -41.80 -19.17
CA ASN A 97 -11.44 -42.47 -19.62
C ASN A 97 -10.25 -42.10 -18.73
N PRO A 98 -9.90 -42.93 -17.73
CA PRO A 98 -8.91 -42.62 -16.71
C PRO A 98 -7.45 -42.67 -17.17
N THR A 99 -7.18 -42.50 -18.47
CA THR A 99 -5.82 -42.27 -18.96
C THR A 99 -5.26 -40.97 -18.38
N SER A 100 -4.03 -41.04 -17.85
CA SER A 100 -3.32 -39.89 -17.29
C SER A 100 -3.30 -38.72 -18.27
N SER A 101 -4.07 -37.70 -17.95
CA SER A 101 -4.16 -36.49 -18.75
C SER A 101 -3.30 -35.42 -18.10
N PHE A 102 -2.30 -34.93 -18.84
CA PHE A 102 -1.42 -33.87 -18.37
C PHE A 102 -2.11 -32.52 -18.58
N TYR A 103 -2.08 -31.67 -17.56
CA TYR A 103 -2.59 -30.31 -17.62
C TYR A 103 -1.49 -29.34 -17.24
N MET A 104 -1.33 -28.29 -18.04
CA MET A 104 -0.33 -27.25 -17.83
C MET A 104 -0.86 -25.91 -18.31
N VAL A 105 -0.62 -24.88 -17.50
CA VAL A 105 -0.84 -23.48 -17.87
C VAL A 105 0.50 -22.78 -17.91
N GLN A 106 0.77 -22.05 -19.00
CA GLN A 106 1.91 -21.14 -19.06
C GLN A 106 1.59 -19.91 -18.21
N ILE A 107 2.34 -19.76 -17.12
CA ILE A 107 2.17 -18.67 -16.17
C ILE A 107 3.45 -17.84 -16.17
N SER A 108 3.31 -16.52 -16.23
CA SER A 108 4.44 -15.59 -16.11
C SER A 108 5.08 -15.71 -14.72
N GLU A 109 6.40 -15.54 -14.62
CA GLU A 109 7.16 -15.76 -13.38
C GLU A 109 6.73 -14.87 -12.20
N ALA A 110 6.12 -13.70 -12.46
CA ALA A 110 5.69 -12.76 -11.44
C ALA A 110 4.16 -12.56 -11.46
N ILE A 111 3.44 -13.41 -10.74
CA ILE A 111 1.97 -13.37 -10.62
C ILE A 111 1.52 -12.31 -9.62
N ASP A 112 2.33 -12.07 -8.59
CA ASP A 112 2.05 -11.26 -7.40
C ASP A 112 3.11 -10.16 -7.14
N PRO A 113 3.57 -9.39 -8.15
CA PRO A 113 4.63 -8.40 -7.98
C PRO A 113 4.27 -7.27 -7.00
N LEU A 114 3.02 -6.80 -6.97
CA LEU A 114 2.58 -5.72 -6.09
C LEU A 114 2.45 -6.19 -4.65
N TYR A 115 1.94 -7.40 -4.42
CA TYR A 115 1.96 -8.00 -3.09
C TYR A 115 3.38 -8.15 -2.54
N LYS A 116 4.30 -8.71 -3.33
CA LYS A 116 5.71 -8.87 -2.93
C LYS A 116 6.37 -7.53 -2.63
N ALA A 117 6.10 -6.50 -3.42
CA ALA A 117 6.64 -5.16 -3.23
C ALA A 117 6.09 -4.40 -2.01
N ASN A 118 5.01 -4.90 -1.39
CA ASN A 118 4.34 -4.22 -0.27
C ASN A 118 4.17 -5.11 0.98
N ILE A 119 4.83 -6.28 1.04
CA ILE A 119 4.69 -7.20 2.16
C ILE A 119 5.11 -6.56 3.50
N ASP A 120 6.12 -5.70 3.46
CA ASP A 120 6.64 -4.90 4.58
C ASP A 120 5.66 -3.80 5.03
N LYS A 121 4.74 -3.39 4.15
CA LYS A 121 3.75 -2.35 4.38
C LYS A 121 2.34 -2.89 4.66
N LEU A 122 2.12 -4.20 4.56
CA LEU A 122 0.86 -4.82 4.99
C LEU A 122 0.41 -4.44 6.40
N PRO A 123 1.32 -4.26 7.39
CA PRO A 123 0.94 -3.79 8.73
C PRO A 123 0.21 -2.43 8.78
N LEU A 124 0.21 -1.66 7.68
CA LEU A 124 -0.58 -0.44 7.55
C LEU A 124 -2.10 -0.70 7.42
N LEU A 125 -2.50 -1.91 7.03
CA LEU A 125 -3.90 -2.32 6.85
C LEU A 125 -4.48 -2.91 8.15
N ALA A 126 -5.80 -3.15 8.20
CA ALA A 126 -6.41 -3.82 9.34
C ALA A 126 -5.92 -5.28 9.46
N PRO A 127 -5.68 -5.83 10.67
CA PRO A 127 -5.16 -7.20 10.85
C PRO A 127 -6.00 -8.30 10.17
N GLU A 128 -7.33 -8.13 10.15
CA GLU A 128 -8.24 -9.04 9.46
C GLU A 128 -8.01 -9.04 7.94
N LEU A 129 -7.87 -7.84 7.36
CA LEU A 129 -7.57 -7.66 5.94
C LEU A 129 -6.19 -8.23 5.58
N GLN A 130 -5.17 -7.99 6.43
CA GLN A 130 -3.84 -8.58 6.25
C GLN A 130 -3.90 -10.11 6.18
N THR A 131 -4.66 -10.73 7.10
CA THR A 131 -4.81 -12.18 7.15
C THR A 131 -5.44 -12.71 5.86
N LYS A 132 -6.53 -12.08 5.39
CA LYS A 132 -7.19 -12.45 4.12
C LYS A 132 -6.24 -12.32 2.93
N ILE A 133 -5.48 -11.22 2.84
CA ILE A 133 -4.51 -10.99 1.76
C ILE A 133 -3.48 -12.12 1.75
N VAL A 134 -2.87 -12.43 2.89
CA VAL A 134 -1.89 -13.52 2.97
C VAL A 134 -2.52 -14.85 2.56
N MET A 135 -3.73 -15.17 3.05
CA MET A 135 -4.43 -16.40 2.68
C MET A 135 -4.70 -16.50 1.18
N PHE A 136 -5.16 -15.41 0.56
CA PHE A 136 -5.41 -15.33 -0.89
C PHE A 136 -4.16 -15.72 -1.69
N TYR A 137 -3.02 -15.07 -1.43
CA TYR A 137 -1.78 -15.36 -2.15
C TYR A 137 -1.22 -16.74 -1.81
N ARG A 138 -1.48 -17.29 -0.62
CA ARG A 138 -1.08 -18.68 -0.29
C ARG A 138 -1.89 -19.70 -1.09
N TYR A 139 -3.20 -19.52 -1.20
CA TYR A 139 -4.02 -20.38 -2.07
C TYR A 139 -3.64 -20.22 -3.54
N LEU A 140 -3.45 -18.99 -4.02
CA LEU A 140 -3.02 -18.74 -5.39
C LEU A 140 -1.70 -19.46 -5.71
N ASN A 141 -0.70 -19.34 -4.83
CA ASN A 141 0.59 -20.01 -5.02
C ASN A 141 0.44 -21.52 -5.03
N ALA A 142 -0.34 -22.12 -4.13
CA ALA A 142 -0.59 -23.57 -4.15
C ALA A 142 -1.22 -24.03 -5.47
N LEU A 143 -2.22 -23.29 -5.98
CA LEU A 143 -2.84 -23.58 -7.28
C LEU A 143 -1.84 -23.47 -8.42
N VAL A 144 -1.03 -22.42 -8.44
CA VAL A 144 0.00 -22.21 -9.48
C VAL A 144 1.00 -23.35 -9.49
N GLU A 145 1.46 -23.82 -8.33
CA GLU A 145 2.39 -24.95 -8.22
C GLU A 145 1.84 -26.24 -8.84
N ASP A 146 0.53 -26.46 -8.78
CA ASP A 146 -0.08 -27.66 -9.37
C ASP A 146 -0.12 -27.62 -10.91
N ILE A 147 -0.28 -26.44 -11.51
CA ILE A 147 -0.56 -26.30 -12.96
C ILE A 147 0.58 -25.68 -13.79
N LYS A 148 1.62 -25.12 -13.14
CA LYS A 148 2.76 -24.55 -13.86
C LYS A 148 3.56 -25.62 -14.61
N PRO A 149 4.46 -25.24 -15.54
CA PRO A 149 5.42 -26.17 -16.12
C PRO A 149 6.23 -26.89 -15.02
N GLY A 150 6.25 -28.23 -15.06
CA GLY A 150 6.87 -29.05 -14.01
C GLY A 150 6.06 -29.20 -12.72
N GLY A 151 4.83 -28.67 -12.67
CA GLY A 151 3.90 -28.81 -11.55
C GLY A 151 3.28 -30.21 -11.45
N THR A 152 2.49 -30.42 -10.38
CA THR A 152 1.89 -31.72 -10.05
C THR A 152 1.09 -32.32 -11.21
N PHE A 153 0.22 -31.54 -11.86
CA PHE A 153 -0.68 -32.02 -12.91
C PHE A 153 0.04 -32.31 -14.24
N ASN A 154 1.24 -31.78 -14.41
CA ASN A 154 2.09 -32.03 -15.57
C ASN A 154 3.07 -33.19 -15.33
N THR A 155 3.55 -33.38 -14.10
CA THR A 155 4.56 -34.41 -13.80
C THR A 155 3.96 -35.76 -13.39
N ALA A 156 2.97 -35.75 -12.48
CA ALA A 156 2.30 -36.96 -12.01
C ALA A 156 1.00 -37.27 -12.79
N GLY A 157 0.53 -36.31 -13.60
CA GLY A 157 -0.76 -36.36 -14.29
C GLY A 157 -1.90 -35.85 -13.40
N ALA A 158 -2.92 -35.26 -14.02
CA ALA A 158 -4.11 -34.82 -13.32
C ALA A 158 -5.00 -36.03 -12.97
N THR A 159 -5.50 -36.08 -11.74
CA THR A 159 -6.47 -37.09 -11.29
C THR A 159 -7.80 -36.41 -10.94
N CYS A 160 -8.93 -37.12 -10.99
CA CYS A 160 -10.22 -36.55 -10.58
C CYS A 160 -10.16 -35.95 -9.17
N LYS A 161 -9.57 -36.69 -8.21
CA LYS A 161 -9.40 -36.21 -6.83
C LYS A 161 -8.54 -34.96 -6.76
N GLY A 162 -7.42 -34.92 -7.49
CA GLY A 162 -6.54 -33.76 -7.53
C GLY A 162 -7.25 -32.53 -8.10
N ILE A 163 -8.00 -32.70 -9.19
CA ILE A 163 -8.79 -31.63 -9.79
C ILE A 163 -9.90 -31.16 -8.84
N ASP A 164 -10.63 -32.07 -8.20
CA ASP A 164 -11.68 -31.70 -7.24
C ASP A 164 -11.09 -30.88 -6.06
N GLN A 165 -9.93 -31.27 -5.54
CA GLN A 165 -9.21 -30.52 -4.50
C GLN A 165 -8.76 -29.14 -5.00
N PHE A 166 -8.20 -29.07 -6.21
CA PHE A 166 -7.81 -27.82 -6.84
C PHE A 166 -9.00 -26.87 -6.98
N LEU A 167 -10.14 -27.36 -7.46
CA LEU A 167 -11.36 -26.57 -7.64
C LEU A 167 -11.87 -26.00 -6.29
N VAL A 168 -11.83 -26.80 -5.21
CA VAL A 168 -12.21 -26.34 -3.86
C VAL A 168 -11.28 -25.21 -3.38
N ILE A 169 -9.96 -25.35 -3.55
CA ILE A 169 -9.00 -24.31 -3.16
C ILE A 169 -9.16 -23.06 -4.02
N ALA A 170 -9.44 -23.22 -5.32
CA ALA A 170 -9.70 -22.11 -6.23
C ALA A 170 -10.97 -21.33 -5.85
N ASP A 171 -12.06 -22.02 -5.51
CA ASP A 171 -13.29 -21.38 -5.04
C ASP A 171 -13.05 -20.60 -3.74
N GLN A 172 -12.25 -21.15 -2.81
CA GLN A 172 -11.84 -20.43 -1.59
C GLN A 172 -11.00 -19.18 -1.90
N ALA A 173 -10.03 -19.29 -2.81
CA ALA A 173 -9.22 -18.14 -3.24
C ALA A 173 -10.09 -17.04 -3.86
N ILE A 174 -11.04 -17.41 -4.74
CA ILE A 174 -11.97 -16.46 -5.37
C ILE A 174 -12.85 -15.78 -4.31
N LEU A 175 -13.40 -16.54 -3.37
CA LEU A 175 -14.22 -16.00 -2.28
C LEU A 175 -13.44 -14.97 -1.46
N ILE A 176 -12.24 -15.32 -1.01
CA ILE A 176 -11.40 -14.43 -0.20
C ILE A 176 -10.97 -13.20 -1.00
N GLY A 177 -10.59 -13.37 -2.26
CA GLY A 177 -10.22 -12.27 -3.15
C GLY A 177 -11.35 -11.25 -3.31
N ASN A 178 -12.59 -11.74 -3.46
CA ASN A 178 -13.77 -10.87 -3.52
C ASN A 178 -14.05 -10.17 -2.18
N GLN A 179 -13.88 -10.85 -1.04
CA GLN A 179 -14.02 -10.22 0.28
C GLN A 179 -13.00 -9.10 0.49
N ILE A 180 -11.74 -9.31 0.10
CA ILE A 180 -10.68 -8.30 0.16
C ILE A 180 -11.06 -7.08 -0.67
N LYS A 181 -11.53 -7.30 -1.92
CA LYS A 181 -11.95 -6.21 -2.81
C LYS A 181 -13.06 -5.37 -2.20
N VAL A 182 -14.11 -6.01 -1.65
CA VAL A 182 -15.24 -5.31 -1.01
C VAL A 182 -14.78 -4.51 0.21
N GLU A 183 -13.93 -5.11 1.05
CA GLU A 183 -13.43 -4.47 2.27
C GLU A 183 -12.55 -3.25 1.95
N ILE A 184 -11.63 -3.37 0.99
CA ILE A 184 -10.80 -2.26 0.53
C ILE A 184 -11.66 -1.17 -0.14
N ALA A 185 -12.58 -1.53 -1.03
CA ALA A 185 -13.45 -0.57 -1.70
C ALA A 185 -14.26 0.25 -0.69
N LYS A 186 -14.83 -0.42 0.32
CA LYS A 186 -15.58 0.23 1.40
C LYS A 186 -14.70 1.13 2.28
N GLN A 187 -13.51 0.67 2.66
CA GLN A 187 -12.64 1.41 3.58
C GLN A 187 -11.97 2.62 2.91
N PHE A 188 -11.67 2.52 1.61
CA PHE A 188 -10.88 3.50 0.87
C PHE A 188 -11.67 4.24 -0.22
N LYS A 189 -12.98 4.01 -0.34
CA LYS A 189 -13.90 4.65 -1.31
C LYS A 189 -13.48 4.46 -2.76
N ILE A 190 -12.99 3.27 -3.09
CA ILE A 190 -12.62 2.92 -4.46
C ILE A 190 -13.91 2.60 -5.23
N GLY A 191 -14.28 3.44 -6.21
CA GLY A 191 -15.41 3.19 -7.12
C GLY A 191 -16.61 4.15 -7.01
N ASP A 192 -16.62 5.08 -6.06
CA ASP A 192 -17.71 6.07 -5.90
C ASP A 192 -17.59 7.29 -6.84
N GLU A 193 -16.55 7.37 -7.68
CA GLU A 193 -16.31 8.50 -8.61
C GLU A 193 -16.80 8.26 -10.06
N TYR A 194 -17.48 7.13 -10.32
CA TYR A 194 -18.03 6.79 -11.64
C TYR A 194 -19.51 6.37 -11.58
N GLN A 195 -20.33 7.05 -10.77
CA GLN A 195 -21.80 7.01 -10.87
C GLN A 195 -22.34 8.36 -11.31
#